data_AF-A0A349DIJ0-F1
#
_entry.id   AF-A0A349DIJ0-F1
#
_cell.length_a   1.000
_cell.length_b   1.000
_cell.length_c   1.000
_cell.angle_alpha   90.00
_cell.angle_beta   90.00
_cell.angle_gamma   90.00
#
_symmetry.space_group_name_H-M   'P 1'
#
loop_
_entity.id
_entity.type
_entity.pdbx_description
1 polymer ?
#
loop_
_entity_poly.entity_id
_entity_poly.type
_entity_poly.pdbx_seq_one_letter_code
_entity_poly.pdbx_strand_id
1 'polypeptide(L)'
;MKWNTLYHVYEGLILLLIGCCWWAFFDPFIPNPTHWQSLNQTLDTIYVDAYTASQDALIDLRKEVRKQGNPREGLDRVKRAALLAKKTNQVFASLEEAKGYLQKLDPVEQATTERFMIRSRFAYQLKANLDGYTQWLTNEFRDLDLPRFAPLAEGNEENSLYYVSEPDKDFAHNYFESTPAIGAIALLSQKQIQLKRYEMVVLKKLGSEPTGILCGGGWIAPTLGKLKIVIPVGDEYTADMFIGASARETNPRMILNGEPLSVRSGSTNIRFETKEIGPQFWEGKVVYKHKGRYKTVAHKVPFEVLPKK
;
A
#
# COMPACT_ATOMS: atom_id res chain seq x y z
N MET A 1 2.59 -61.96 39.49
CA MET A 1 2.27 -60.89 38.52
C MET A 1 2.60 -61.42 37.13
N LYS A 2 1.63 -61.45 36.20
CA LYS A 2 1.83 -62.05 34.86
C LYS A 2 2.54 -61.04 33.95
N TRP A 3 3.83 -61.23 33.71
CA TRP A 3 4.67 -60.34 32.92
C TRP A 3 4.15 -60.08 31.49
N ASN A 4 3.40 -61.01 30.91
CA ASN A 4 2.72 -60.83 29.61
C ASN A 4 1.71 -59.68 29.62
N THR A 5 0.98 -59.49 30.73
CA THR A 5 -0.04 -58.43 30.79
C THR A 5 0.62 -57.05 30.87
N LEU A 6 1.78 -56.95 31.52
CA LEU A 6 2.54 -55.70 31.60
C LEU A 6 3.17 -55.34 30.24
N TYR A 7 3.64 -56.34 29.49
CA TYR A 7 4.23 -56.15 28.16
C TYR A 7 3.22 -55.62 27.14
N HIS A 8 2.03 -56.22 27.07
CA HIS A 8 0.99 -55.77 26.13
C HIS A 8 0.42 -54.37 26.47
N VAL A 9 0.42 -53.98 27.75
CA VAL A 9 0.06 -52.62 28.15
C VAL A 9 1.11 -51.61 27.69
N TYR A 10 2.39 -51.96 27.80
CA TYR A 10 3.49 -51.10 27.33
C TYR A 10 3.50 -50.95 25.80
N GLU A 11 3.30 -52.05 25.07
CA GLU A 11 3.21 -52.07 23.61
C GLU A 11 2.03 -51.22 23.09
N GLY A 12 0.86 -51.32 23.75
CA GLY A 12 -0.29 -50.48 23.45
C GLY A 12 -0.03 -48.99 23.67
N LEU A 13 0.67 -48.62 24.76
CA LEU A 13 1.03 -47.24 25.05
C LEU A 13 2.03 -46.66 24.04
N ILE A 14 2.99 -47.45 23.57
CA ILE A 14 3.94 -47.02 22.55
C ILE A 14 3.24 -46.76 21.22
N LEU A 15 2.36 -47.67 20.78
CA LEU A 15 1.64 -47.49 19.52
C LEU A 15 0.71 -46.27 19.56
N LEU A 16 0.12 -45.98 20.72
CA LEU A 16 -0.69 -44.78 20.94
C LEU A 16 0.17 -43.50 20.90
N LEU A 17 1.35 -43.52 21.51
CA LEU A 17 2.34 -42.43 21.41
C LEU A 17 2.80 -42.18 19.98
N ILE A 18 3.13 -43.24 19.24
CA ILE A 18 3.51 -43.15 17.82
C ILE A 18 2.33 -42.60 17.01
N GLY A 19 1.12 -43.10 17.22
CA GLY A 19 -0.09 -42.58 16.56
C GLY A 19 -0.32 -41.10 16.83
N CYS A 20 -0.17 -40.64 18.08
CA CYS A 20 -0.25 -39.23 18.46
C CYS A 20 0.87 -38.38 17.84
N CYS A 21 2.10 -38.88 17.79
CA CYS A 21 3.22 -38.20 17.14
C CYS A 21 2.99 -38.06 15.62
N TRP A 22 2.45 -39.08 14.97
CA TRP A 22 2.08 -39.01 13.55
C TRP A 22 0.93 -38.03 13.34
N TRP A 23 -0.05 -37.99 14.23
CA TRP A 23 -1.17 -37.04 14.12
C TRP A 23 -0.71 -35.58 14.22
N ALA A 24 0.27 -35.26 15.07
CA ALA A 24 0.87 -33.93 15.14
C ALA A 24 1.67 -33.53 13.87
N PHE A 25 2.13 -34.51 13.08
CA PHE A 25 2.77 -34.28 11.78
C PHE A 25 1.76 -34.11 10.63
N PHE A 26 0.54 -34.64 10.79
CA PHE A 26 -0.55 -34.49 9.82
C PHE A 26 -1.53 -33.38 10.17
N ASP A 27 -1.33 -32.67 11.28
CA ASP A 27 -2.06 -31.46 11.55
C ASP A 27 -1.68 -30.46 10.45
N PRO A 28 -2.62 -30.04 9.58
CA PRO A 28 -2.31 -29.10 8.52
C PRO A 28 -1.75 -27.85 9.19
N PHE A 29 -0.61 -27.35 8.71
CA PHE A 29 -0.11 -26.04 9.12
C PHE A 29 -1.20 -25.03 8.80
N ILE A 30 -2.02 -24.66 9.78
CA ILE A 30 -3.05 -23.64 9.62
C ILE A 30 -2.29 -22.30 9.72
N PRO A 31 -2.06 -21.58 8.60
CA PRO A 31 -1.37 -20.30 8.67
C PRO A 31 -2.16 -19.39 9.60
N ASN A 32 -1.57 -19.01 10.74
CA ASN A 32 -2.26 -18.21 11.73
C ASN A 32 -2.51 -16.79 11.18
N PRO A 33 -3.75 -16.44 10.82
CA PRO A 33 -4.05 -15.23 10.06
C PRO A 33 -3.80 -13.95 10.88
N THR A 34 -3.72 -14.08 12.22
CA THR A 34 -3.57 -12.95 13.15
C THR A 34 -2.26 -12.19 12.96
N HIS A 35 -1.15 -12.89 12.68
CA HIS A 35 0.14 -12.26 12.42
C HIS A 35 0.10 -11.41 11.14
N TRP A 36 -0.46 -11.96 10.06
CA TRP A 36 -0.61 -11.26 8.79
C TRP A 36 -1.56 -10.07 8.89
N GLN A 37 -2.61 -10.14 9.72
CA GLN A 37 -3.50 -9.01 9.96
C GLN A 37 -2.78 -7.83 10.64
N SER A 38 -1.99 -8.10 11.69
CA SER A 38 -1.22 -7.06 12.38
C SER A 38 -0.16 -6.40 11.48
N LEU A 39 0.49 -7.22 10.64
CA LEU A 39 1.45 -6.74 9.64
C LEU A 39 0.75 -5.86 8.59
N ASN A 40 -0.39 -6.32 8.05
CA ASN A 40 -1.14 -5.55 7.07
C ASN A 40 -1.61 -4.19 7.61
N GLN A 41 -2.11 -4.14 8.84
CA GLN A 41 -2.48 -2.87 9.49
C GLN A 41 -1.28 -1.91 9.60
N THR A 42 -0.12 -2.44 9.98
CA THR A 42 1.12 -1.66 10.06
C THR A 42 1.53 -1.14 8.69
N LEU A 43 1.52 -2.00 7.67
CA LEU A 43 1.88 -1.62 6.30
C LEU A 43 0.91 -0.60 5.72
N ASP A 44 -0.39 -0.73 5.97
CA ASP A 44 -1.40 0.24 5.55
C ASP A 44 -1.15 1.62 6.20
N THR A 45 -0.75 1.65 7.47
CA THR A 45 -0.40 2.89 8.17
C THR A 45 0.83 3.55 7.55
N ILE A 46 1.91 2.79 7.37
CA ILE A 46 3.15 3.28 6.75
C ILE A 46 2.88 3.79 5.33
N TYR A 47 2.04 3.08 4.58
CA TYR A 47 1.62 3.51 3.26
C TYR A 47 0.89 4.85 3.31
N VAL A 48 -0.11 5.02 4.18
CA VAL A 48 -0.86 6.29 4.31
C VAL A 48 0.08 7.43 4.67
N ASP A 49 1.04 7.21 5.56
CA ASP A 49 2.04 8.20 5.94
C ASP A 49 2.94 8.58 4.75
N ALA A 50 3.44 7.58 4.01
CA ALA A 50 4.27 7.80 2.83
C ALA A 50 3.51 8.50 1.69
N TYR A 51 2.24 8.17 1.50
CA TYR A 51 1.36 8.84 0.55
C TYR A 51 1.16 10.31 0.93
N THR A 52 0.86 10.57 2.20
CA THR A 52 0.63 11.92 2.72
C THR A 52 1.89 12.77 2.59
N ALA A 53 3.04 12.25 3.02
CA ALA A 53 4.32 12.94 2.89
C ALA A 53 4.66 13.29 1.44
N SER A 54 4.32 12.42 0.48
CA SER A 54 4.50 12.68 -0.95
C SER A 54 3.59 13.80 -1.48
N GLN A 55 2.34 13.84 -1.02
CA GLN A 55 1.43 14.93 -1.40
C GLN A 55 1.86 16.26 -0.79
N ASP A 56 2.22 16.26 0.49
CA ASP A 56 2.71 17.46 1.19
C ASP A 56 3.97 18.00 0.53
N ALA A 57 4.91 17.13 0.16
CA ALA A 57 6.11 17.47 -0.60
C ALA A 57 5.80 18.19 -1.94
N LEU A 58 4.81 17.70 -2.71
CA LEU A 58 4.39 18.33 -3.96
C LEU A 58 3.72 19.69 -3.72
N ILE A 59 2.88 19.77 -2.69
CA ILE A 59 2.18 21.00 -2.28
C ILE A 59 3.19 22.06 -1.84
N ASP A 60 4.17 21.67 -1.02
CA ASP A 60 5.17 22.58 -0.48
C ASP A 60 6.13 23.08 -1.57
N LEU A 61 6.50 22.21 -2.53
CA LEU A 61 7.22 22.62 -3.73
C LEU A 61 6.45 23.69 -4.52
N ARG A 62 5.14 23.51 -4.73
CA ARG A 62 4.29 24.49 -5.43
C ARG A 62 4.22 25.82 -4.68
N LYS A 63 4.05 25.77 -3.35
CA LYS A 63 4.03 26.97 -2.50
C LYS A 63 5.34 27.73 -2.61
N GLU A 64 6.47 27.03 -2.54
CA GLU A 64 7.79 27.64 -2.57
C GLU A 64 8.08 28.30 -3.92
N VAL A 65 7.82 27.61 -5.02
CA VAL A 65 7.94 28.18 -6.37
C VAL A 65 7.06 29.41 -6.54
N ARG A 66 5.86 29.42 -5.95
CA ARG A 66 4.96 30.58 -5.99
C ARG A 66 5.50 31.75 -5.18
N LYS A 67 6.09 31.50 -4.00
CA LYS A 67 6.75 32.54 -3.18
C LYS A 67 7.92 33.19 -3.92
N GLN A 68 8.64 32.40 -4.72
CA GLN A 68 9.74 32.87 -5.56
C GLN A 68 9.29 33.66 -6.81
N GLY A 69 7.99 33.88 -7.00
CA GLY A 69 7.46 34.61 -8.15
C GLY A 69 7.31 33.77 -9.42
N ASN A 70 7.19 32.45 -9.29
CA ASN A 70 7.01 31.50 -10.41
C ASN A 70 8.15 31.55 -11.45
N PRO A 71 9.43 31.40 -11.06
CA PRO A 71 10.51 31.32 -12.02
C PRO A 71 10.30 30.13 -12.97
N ARG A 72 10.74 30.27 -14.23
CA ARG A 72 10.59 29.23 -15.27
C ARG A 72 11.10 27.85 -14.80
N GLU A 73 12.24 27.84 -14.12
CA GLU A 73 12.84 26.63 -13.55
C GLU A 73 11.99 26.02 -12.42
N GLY A 74 11.43 26.86 -11.54
CA GLY A 74 10.50 26.40 -10.49
C GLY A 74 9.25 25.75 -11.07
N LEU A 75 8.66 26.37 -12.10
CA LEU A 75 7.49 25.81 -12.79
C LEU A 75 7.80 24.49 -13.48
N ASP A 76 9.00 24.34 -14.05
CA ASP A 76 9.46 23.07 -14.61
C ASP A 76 9.55 21.98 -13.53
N ARG A 77 10.17 22.25 -12.39
CA ARG A 77 10.24 21.33 -11.24
C ARG A 77 8.85 20.88 -10.78
N VAL A 78 7.89 21.81 -10.69
CA VAL A 78 6.49 21.50 -10.34
C VAL A 78 5.83 20.58 -11.38
N LYS A 79 6.04 20.85 -12.68
CA LYS A 79 5.49 20.00 -13.76
C LYS A 79 6.06 18.59 -13.70
N ARG A 80 7.38 18.47 -13.49
CA ARG A 80 8.08 17.20 -13.34
C ARG A 80 7.62 16.42 -12.11
N ALA A 81 7.43 17.09 -10.98
CA ALA A 81 6.89 16.49 -9.77
C ALA A 81 5.43 16.01 -9.95
N ALA A 82 4.61 16.74 -10.71
CA ALA A 82 3.26 16.31 -11.05
C ALA A 82 3.25 15.09 -12.01
N LEU A 83 4.17 15.05 -12.98
CA LEU A 83 4.36 13.90 -13.85
C LEU A 83 4.78 12.65 -13.05
N LEU A 84 5.70 12.82 -12.09
CA LEU A 84 6.11 11.79 -11.14
C LEU A 84 4.90 11.22 -10.39
N ALA A 85 4.12 12.08 -9.73
CA ALA A 85 2.92 11.66 -9.01
C ALA A 85 1.93 10.90 -9.90
N LYS A 86 1.70 11.39 -11.12
CA LYS A 86 0.83 10.73 -12.10
C LYS A 86 1.33 9.33 -12.45
N LYS A 87 2.62 9.18 -12.75
CA LYS A 87 3.23 7.88 -13.12
C LYS A 87 3.26 6.91 -11.94
N THR A 88 3.59 7.38 -10.74
CA THR A 88 3.52 6.56 -9.52
C THR A 88 2.10 6.05 -9.28
N ASN A 89 1.10 6.92 -9.39
CA ASN A 89 -0.30 6.55 -9.18
C ASN A 89 -0.84 5.56 -10.23
N GLN A 90 -0.31 5.58 -11.46
CA GLN A 90 -0.66 4.58 -12.48
C GLN A 90 -0.22 3.16 -12.07
N VAL A 91 1.02 3.00 -11.58
CA VAL A 91 1.51 1.70 -11.10
C VAL A 91 0.78 1.29 -9.82
N PHE A 92 0.51 2.27 -8.95
CA PHE A 92 -0.22 2.07 -7.72
C PHE A 92 -1.63 1.50 -7.95
N ALA A 93 -2.32 1.98 -8.98
CA ALA A 93 -3.65 1.48 -9.34
C ALA A 93 -3.66 -0.02 -9.65
N SER A 94 -2.63 -0.54 -10.33
CA SER A 94 -2.51 -1.98 -10.60
C SER A 94 -2.32 -2.80 -9.31
N LEU A 95 -1.59 -2.27 -8.32
CA LEU A 95 -1.42 -2.92 -7.02
C LEU A 95 -2.74 -2.94 -6.23
N GLU A 96 -3.49 -1.84 -6.25
CA GLU A 96 -4.82 -1.76 -5.61
C GLU A 96 -5.86 -2.66 -6.29
N GLU A 97 -5.78 -2.83 -7.60
CA GLU A 97 -6.63 -3.77 -8.32
C GLU A 97 -6.42 -5.21 -7.83
N ALA A 98 -5.16 -5.66 -7.73
CA ALA A 98 -4.84 -6.97 -7.16
C ALA A 98 -5.33 -7.09 -5.71
N LYS A 99 -5.01 -6.10 -4.85
CA LYS A 99 -5.46 -6.11 -3.45
C LYS A 99 -6.99 -6.16 -3.36
N GLY A 100 -7.70 -5.43 -4.21
CA GLY A 100 -9.16 -5.38 -4.25
C GLY A 100 -9.79 -6.72 -4.66
N TYR A 101 -9.12 -7.52 -5.50
CA TYR A 101 -9.54 -8.89 -5.78
C TYR A 101 -9.27 -9.80 -4.58
N LEU A 102 -8.04 -9.79 -4.06
CA LEU A 102 -7.59 -10.67 -2.97
C LEU A 102 -8.36 -10.44 -1.67
N GLN A 103 -8.78 -9.21 -1.38
CA GLN A 103 -9.60 -8.87 -0.20
C GLN A 103 -10.98 -9.54 -0.19
N LYS A 104 -11.47 -10.02 -1.34
CA LYS A 104 -12.75 -10.73 -1.45
C LYS A 104 -12.63 -12.22 -1.14
N LEU A 105 -11.40 -12.74 -1.07
CA LEU A 105 -11.12 -14.14 -0.78
C LEU A 105 -11.06 -14.36 0.73
N ASP A 106 -11.22 -15.61 1.16
CA ASP A 106 -10.88 -15.98 2.52
C ASP A 106 -9.39 -15.66 2.78
N PRO A 107 -9.02 -15.06 3.93
CA PRO A 107 -7.63 -14.70 4.24
C PRO A 107 -6.62 -15.83 4.04
N VAL A 108 -7.01 -17.09 4.29
CA VAL A 108 -6.12 -18.26 4.15
C VAL A 108 -6.20 -18.92 2.77
N GLU A 109 -7.02 -18.41 1.85
CA GLU A 109 -7.18 -18.95 0.50
C GLU A 109 -5.89 -18.82 -0.31
N GLN A 110 -5.31 -19.97 -0.69
CA GLN A 110 -4.05 -20.04 -1.45
C GLN A 110 -4.30 -20.37 -2.93
N ALA A 111 -5.14 -21.36 -3.22
CA ALA A 111 -5.31 -21.88 -4.57
C ALA A 111 -5.90 -20.83 -5.53
N THR A 112 -6.87 -20.05 -5.06
CA THR A 112 -7.45 -18.95 -5.83
C THR A 112 -6.48 -17.77 -5.95
N THR A 113 -5.69 -17.49 -4.91
CA THR A 113 -4.63 -16.48 -4.92
C THR A 113 -3.57 -16.79 -5.97
N GLU A 114 -3.03 -18.02 -5.98
CA GLU A 114 -2.07 -18.48 -6.99
C GLU A 114 -2.67 -18.43 -8.40
N ARG A 115 -3.91 -18.90 -8.57
CA ARG A 115 -4.58 -18.87 -9.87
C ARG A 115 -4.72 -17.45 -10.40
N PHE A 116 -5.11 -16.51 -9.56
CA PHE A 116 -5.22 -15.12 -9.93
C PHE A 116 -3.84 -14.50 -10.21
N MET A 117 -2.89 -14.59 -9.27
CA MET A 117 -1.61 -13.91 -9.42
C MET A 117 -0.72 -14.53 -10.49
N ILE A 118 -0.62 -15.86 -10.54
CA ILE A 118 0.30 -16.56 -11.44
C ILE A 118 -0.40 -16.99 -12.73
N ARG A 119 -1.46 -17.81 -12.62
CA ARG A 119 -2.06 -18.46 -13.82
C ARG A 119 -2.78 -17.46 -14.73
N SER A 120 -3.42 -16.43 -14.17
CA SER A 120 -4.00 -15.34 -14.96
C SER A 120 -2.96 -14.32 -15.46
N ARG A 121 -1.70 -14.50 -15.07
CA ARG A 121 -0.53 -13.68 -15.41
C ARG A 121 -0.51 -12.27 -14.80
N PHE A 122 -1.38 -11.99 -13.81
CA PHE A 122 -1.47 -10.68 -13.18
C PHE A 122 -0.14 -10.25 -12.51
N ALA A 123 0.55 -11.17 -11.82
CA ALA A 123 1.85 -10.90 -11.21
C ALA A 123 2.94 -10.54 -12.24
N TYR A 124 2.88 -11.11 -13.44
CA TYR A 124 3.81 -10.74 -14.53
C TYR A 124 3.51 -9.35 -15.09
N GLN A 125 2.24 -8.97 -15.17
CA GLN A 125 1.85 -7.60 -15.54
C GLN A 125 2.31 -6.60 -14.47
N LEU A 126 2.14 -6.94 -13.19
CA LEU A 126 2.66 -6.13 -12.08
C LEU A 126 4.17 -5.98 -12.16
N LYS A 127 4.91 -7.07 -12.42
CA LYS A 127 6.36 -7.03 -12.61
C LYS A 127 6.74 -6.05 -13.72
N ALA A 128 6.11 -6.15 -14.88
CA ALA A 128 6.38 -5.25 -16.00
C ALA A 128 6.13 -3.77 -15.63
N ASN A 129 5.02 -3.48 -14.93
CA ASN A 129 4.70 -2.12 -14.50
C ASN A 129 5.68 -1.59 -13.43
N LEU A 130 6.03 -2.43 -12.46
CA LEU A 130 6.94 -2.10 -11.36
C LEU A 130 8.37 -1.86 -11.84
N ASP A 131 8.92 -2.79 -12.62
CA ASP A 131 10.29 -2.67 -13.13
C ASP A 131 10.37 -1.60 -14.21
N GLY A 132 9.36 -1.50 -15.08
CA GLY A 132 9.25 -0.42 -16.06
C GLY A 132 9.20 0.97 -15.42
N TYR A 133 8.59 1.10 -14.24
CA TYR A 133 8.62 2.34 -13.48
C TYR A 133 10.02 2.71 -12.99
N THR A 134 10.81 1.75 -12.48
CA THR A 134 12.19 2.03 -12.05
C THR A 134 13.10 2.46 -13.21
N GLN A 135 12.92 1.83 -14.38
CA GLN A 135 13.60 2.21 -15.61
C GLN A 135 13.17 3.61 -16.07
N TRP A 136 11.86 3.89 -16.03
CA TRP A 136 11.33 5.20 -16.36
C TRP A 136 11.88 6.29 -15.43
N LEU A 137 11.94 6.08 -14.11
CA LEU A 137 12.54 7.01 -13.16
C LEU A 137 13.98 7.34 -13.53
N THR A 138 14.77 6.31 -13.83
CA THR A 138 16.18 6.45 -14.19
C THR A 138 16.36 7.27 -15.48
N ASN A 139 15.47 7.08 -16.46
CA ASN A 139 15.56 7.75 -17.75
C ASN A 139 15.01 9.19 -17.73
N GLU A 140 13.84 9.38 -17.14
CA GLU A 140 13.13 10.68 -17.09
C GLU A 140 13.86 11.70 -16.21
N PHE A 141 14.48 11.23 -15.14
CA PHE A 141 15.16 12.07 -14.16
C PHE A 141 16.67 11.88 -14.17
N ARG A 142 17.25 11.44 -15.31
CA ARG A 142 18.70 11.20 -15.46
C ARG A 142 19.57 12.43 -15.22
N ASP A 143 19.00 13.63 -15.36
CA ASP A 143 19.63 14.91 -15.07
C ASP A 143 19.74 15.18 -13.56
N LEU A 144 18.91 14.50 -12.76
CA LEU A 144 19.02 14.51 -11.32
C LEU A 144 20.04 13.45 -10.91
N ASP A 145 21.00 13.84 -10.06
CA ASP A 145 21.95 12.92 -9.42
C ASP A 145 21.21 11.99 -8.45
N LEU A 146 20.55 10.96 -8.99
CA LEU A 146 19.72 10.00 -8.27
C LEU A 146 20.50 8.71 -7.98
N PRO A 147 20.21 8.05 -6.84
CA PRO A 147 20.73 6.71 -6.61
C PRO A 147 20.16 5.74 -7.66
N ARG A 148 20.89 4.66 -7.92
CA ARG A 148 20.36 3.57 -8.75
C ARG A 148 19.14 2.94 -8.06
N PHE A 149 17.99 2.98 -8.73
CA PHE A 149 16.80 2.29 -8.27
C PHE A 149 16.91 0.81 -8.61
N ALA A 150 16.86 -0.05 -7.59
CA ALA A 150 16.74 -1.48 -7.80
C ALA A 150 15.36 -1.80 -8.39
N PRO A 151 15.24 -2.78 -9.31
CA PRO A 151 13.97 -3.29 -9.78
C PRO A 151 13.05 -3.65 -8.60
N LEU A 152 11.75 -3.40 -8.76
CA LEU A 152 10.80 -3.54 -7.66
C LEU A 152 10.18 -4.95 -7.61
N ALA A 153 10.34 -5.75 -8.66
CA ALA A 153 9.75 -7.07 -8.78
C ALA A 153 10.78 -8.14 -9.18
N GLU A 154 11.87 -8.26 -8.42
CA GLU A 154 12.87 -9.32 -8.57
C GLU A 154 12.39 -10.63 -7.93
N GLY A 155 12.75 -11.78 -8.52
CA GLY A 155 12.56 -13.10 -7.91
C GLY A 155 13.62 -13.39 -6.84
N ASN A 156 13.88 -14.67 -6.59
CA ASN A 156 15.08 -15.09 -5.84
C ASN A 156 16.28 -15.41 -6.76
N GLU A 157 16.04 -15.43 -8.08
CA GLU A 157 17.07 -15.55 -9.12
C GLU A 157 18.21 -14.56 -8.84
N GLU A 158 19.44 -15.09 -8.74
CA GLU A 158 20.67 -14.30 -8.52
C GLU A 158 20.72 -13.51 -7.20
N ASN A 159 19.85 -13.81 -6.24
CA ASN A 159 19.80 -13.10 -4.96
C ASN A 159 20.52 -13.87 -3.84
N SER A 160 21.70 -13.36 -3.46
CA SER A 160 22.56 -13.94 -2.40
C SER A 160 21.94 -14.02 -1.00
N LEU A 161 20.77 -13.41 -0.77
CA LEU A 161 20.03 -13.52 0.50
C LEU A 161 19.26 -14.85 0.62
N TYR A 162 19.07 -15.57 -0.49
CA TYR A 162 18.42 -16.87 -0.51
C TYR A 162 19.45 -18.00 -0.40
N TYR A 163 19.05 -19.12 0.19
CA TYR A 163 19.92 -20.28 0.27
C TYR A 163 20.17 -20.84 -1.13
N VAL A 164 21.41 -21.24 -1.42
CA VAL A 164 21.80 -21.86 -2.71
C VAL A 164 20.98 -23.11 -3.03
N SER A 165 20.43 -23.78 -2.01
CA SER A 165 19.57 -24.95 -2.16
C SER A 165 18.13 -24.64 -2.57
N GLU A 166 17.69 -23.38 -2.48
CA GLU A 166 16.35 -23.01 -2.93
C GLU A 166 16.29 -22.95 -4.45
N PRO A 167 15.20 -23.43 -5.07
CA PRO A 167 15.04 -23.37 -6.51
C PRO A 167 14.92 -21.91 -6.95
N ASP A 168 15.55 -21.59 -8.08
CA ASP A 168 15.35 -20.32 -8.77
C ASP A 168 13.88 -20.19 -9.17
N LYS A 169 13.29 -19.07 -8.76
CA LYS A 169 11.90 -18.69 -8.95
C LYS A 169 11.83 -17.24 -9.40
N ASP A 170 11.08 -17.04 -10.48
CA ASP A 170 10.70 -15.71 -10.93
C ASP A 170 9.87 -14.98 -9.86
N PHE A 171 9.65 -13.68 -10.05
CA PHE A 171 8.83 -12.86 -9.15
C PHE A 171 7.45 -13.45 -8.86
N ALA A 172 6.78 -14.03 -9.87
CA ALA A 172 5.42 -14.52 -9.68
C ALA A 172 5.41 -15.74 -8.76
N HIS A 173 6.28 -16.71 -9.01
CA HIS A 173 6.35 -17.95 -8.25
C HIS A 173 7.00 -17.74 -6.88
N ASN A 174 8.06 -16.92 -6.79
CA ASN A 174 8.73 -16.65 -5.52
C ASN A 174 7.78 -16.07 -4.46
N TYR A 175 6.84 -15.24 -4.88
CA TYR A 175 6.01 -14.46 -3.96
C TYR A 175 4.54 -14.90 -3.86
N PHE A 176 4.00 -15.54 -4.90
CA PHE A 176 2.56 -15.85 -4.96
C PHE A 176 2.26 -17.35 -5.05
N GLU A 177 3.26 -18.21 -5.20
CA GLU A 177 3.05 -19.66 -5.18
C GLU A 177 2.78 -20.12 -3.75
N SER A 178 1.68 -20.84 -3.52
CA SER A 178 1.25 -21.27 -2.18
C SER A 178 1.08 -20.13 -1.16
N THR A 179 0.99 -18.88 -1.61
CA THR A 179 0.81 -17.71 -0.73
C THR A 179 -0.67 -17.49 -0.42
N PRO A 180 -1.09 -17.40 0.85
CA PRO A 180 -2.47 -17.09 1.19
C PRO A 180 -2.83 -15.65 0.82
N ALA A 181 -4.11 -15.38 0.54
CA ALA A 181 -4.60 -14.07 0.12
C ALA A 181 -4.09 -12.92 1.02
N ILE A 182 -4.10 -13.12 2.34
CA ILE A 182 -3.64 -12.10 3.30
C ILE A 182 -2.13 -11.82 3.22
N GLY A 183 -1.32 -12.82 2.87
CA GLY A 183 0.12 -12.67 2.65
C GLY A 183 0.43 -11.95 1.33
N ALA A 184 -0.33 -12.28 0.28
CA ALA A 184 -0.23 -11.58 -0.99
C ALA A 184 -0.60 -10.09 -0.86
N ILE A 185 -1.63 -9.75 -0.07
CA ILE A 185 -1.99 -8.36 0.23
C ILE A 185 -0.84 -7.64 0.94
N ALA A 186 -0.21 -8.27 1.94
CA ALA A 186 0.90 -7.67 2.68
C ALA A 186 2.08 -7.36 1.76
N LEU A 187 2.42 -8.29 0.88
CA LEU A 187 3.47 -8.08 -0.11
C LEU A 187 3.13 -6.90 -1.06
N LEU A 188 1.90 -6.83 -1.56
CA LEU A 188 1.49 -5.72 -2.43
C LEU A 188 1.57 -4.37 -1.68
N SER A 189 1.16 -4.32 -0.42
CA SER A 189 1.34 -3.13 0.43
C SER A 189 2.81 -2.78 0.65
N GLN A 190 3.69 -3.76 0.80
CA GLN A 190 5.14 -3.51 0.84
C GLN A 190 5.64 -2.86 -0.46
N LYS A 191 5.21 -3.34 -1.63
CA LYS A 191 5.57 -2.75 -2.94
C LYS A 191 5.04 -1.32 -3.10
N GLN A 192 3.85 -1.04 -2.58
CA GLN A 192 3.29 0.32 -2.52
C GLN A 192 4.17 1.28 -1.71
N ILE A 193 4.67 0.84 -0.55
CA ILE A 193 5.60 1.63 0.27
C ILE A 193 6.92 1.87 -0.48
N GLN A 194 7.46 0.84 -1.15
CA GLN A 194 8.70 0.97 -1.94
C GLN A 194 8.53 1.97 -3.09
N LEU A 195 7.41 1.94 -3.81
CA LEU A 195 7.08 2.93 -4.84
C LEU A 195 7.08 4.36 -4.28
N LYS A 196 6.41 4.59 -3.15
CA LYS A 196 6.38 5.90 -2.50
C LYS A 196 7.77 6.33 -2.03
N ARG A 197 8.59 5.41 -1.52
CA ARG A 197 9.98 5.72 -1.18
C ARG A 197 10.76 6.22 -2.39
N TYR A 198 10.65 5.57 -3.55
CA TYR A 198 11.35 5.99 -4.77
C TYR A 198 10.85 7.35 -5.26
N GLU A 199 9.54 7.57 -5.25
CA GLU A 199 8.94 8.87 -5.54
C GLU A 199 9.52 9.97 -4.62
N MET A 200 9.62 9.72 -3.32
CA MET A 200 10.17 10.70 -2.36
C MET A 200 11.65 11.03 -2.62
N VAL A 201 12.45 10.05 -3.04
CA VAL A 201 13.86 10.29 -3.41
C VAL A 201 13.94 11.26 -4.59
N VAL A 202 13.08 11.12 -5.59
CA VAL A 202 13.03 12.02 -6.75
C VAL A 202 12.47 13.39 -6.37
N LEU A 203 11.37 13.45 -5.61
CA LEU A 203 10.80 14.71 -5.12
C LEU A 203 11.83 15.54 -4.34
N LYS A 204 12.65 14.89 -3.50
CA LYS A 204 13.73 15.56 -2.78
C LYS A 204 14.74 16.22 -3.73
N LYS A 205 15.11 15.55 -4.83
CA LYS A 205 16.04 16.11 -5.83
C LYS A 205 15.40 17.20 -6.69
N LEU A 206 14.07 17.22 -6.82
CA LEU A 206 13.32 18.31 -7.44
C LEU A 206 13.18 19.55 -6.53
N GLY A 207 13.84 19.58 -5.37
CA GLY A 207 13.81 20.71 -4.44
C GLY A 207 12.55 20.79 -3.59
N SER A 208 11.80 19.69 -3.48
CA SER A 208 10.87 19.53 -2.38
C SER A 208 11.65 19.17 -1.12
N GLU A 209 11.31 19.77 0.03
CA GLU A 209 11.77 19.30 1.33
C GLU A 209 10.69 18.37 1.90
N PRO A 210 10.92 17.04 1.94
CA PRO A 210 9.98 16.14 2.55
C PRO A 210 9.82 16.44 4.04
N THR A 211 8.70 17.05 4.42
CA THR A 211 8.22 17.11 5.80
C THR A 211 7.55 15.77 6.13
N GLY A 212 8.36 14.72 6.29
CA GLY A 212 7.87 13.36 6.55
C GLY A 212 8.94 12.31 6.30
N ILE A 213 8.85 11.21 7.05
CA ILE A 213 9.88 10.19 7.24
C ILE A 213 10.43 9.68 5.90
N LEU A 214 11.59 10.20 5.50
CA LEU A 214 12.48 9.50 4.58
C LEU A 214 13.23 8.46 5.42
N CYS A 215 12.80 7.20 5.33
CA CYS A 215 13.50 6.05 5.90
C CYS A 215 14.91 5.92 5.25
N GLY A 216 15.85 6.69 5.77
CA GLY A 216 17.28 6.44 5.70
C GLY A 216 17.70 5.75 6.99
N GLY A 217 17.92 4.44 6.93
CA GLY A 217 18.69 3.68 7.92
C GLY A 217 18.18 3.68 9.37
N GLY A 218 17.24 2.78 9.68
CA GLY A 218 16.87 2.40 11.04
C GLY A 218 16.11 3.49 11.82
N TRP A 219 15.31 3.09 12.81
CA TRP A 219 14.55 3.95 13.71
C TRP A 219 13.24 4.51 13.13
N ILE A 220 12.15 3.83 13.50
CA ILE A 220 10.77 4.30 13.36
C ILE A 220 10.49 5.16 14.58
N ALA A 221 10.36 6.48 14.41
CA ALA A 221 9.78 7.38 15.39
C ALA A 221 8.46 7.93 14.82
N PRO A 222 7.30 7.68 15.47
CA PRO A 222 6.03 8.20 15.01
C PRO A 222 5.91 9.70 15.32
N THR A 223 5.78 10.54 14.30
CA THR A 223 5.39 11.95 14.45
C THR A 223 4.12 12.23 13.64
N LEU A 224 3.04 12.62 14.32
CA LEU A 224 1.80 13.07 13.68
C LEU A 224 2.01 14.40 12.96
N GLY A 225 2.16 14.38 11.64
CA GLY A 225 2.03 15.56 10.79
C GLY A 225 0.57 16.01 10.72
N LYS A 226 0.30 17.29 10.98
CA LYS A 226 -1.02 17.90 10.75
C LYS A 226 -1.08 18.42 9.31
N LEU A 227 -1.98 17.87 8.49
CA LEU A 227 -2.25 18.28 7.10
C LEU A 227 -2.46 19.81 6.98
N LYS A 228 -1.79 20.48 6.04
CA LYS A 228 -2.09 21.85 5.59
C LYS A 228 -2.01 21.96 4.05
N ILE A 229 -3.12 21.66 3.39
CA ILE A 229 -3.28 21.75 1.93
C ILE A 229 -3.53 23.21 1.52
N VAL A 230 -2.95 23.71 0.42
CA VAL A 230 -3.15 25.10 -0.05
C VAL A 230 -3.42 25.15 -1.56
N ILE A 231 -4.45 25.89 -2.00
CA ILE A 231 -5.00 25.87 -3.38
C ILE A 231 -5.37 27.30 -3.83
N PRO A 232 -5.19 27.71 -5.09
CA PRO A 232 -5.68 29.01 -5.58
C PRO A 232 -7.21 29.08 -5.73
N VAL A 233 -7.82 30.26 -5.54
CA VAL A 233 -9.27 30.47 -5.79
C VAL A 233 -9.63 30.15 -7.24
N GLY A 234 -10.68 29.34 -7.42
CA GLY A 234 -11.19 28.96 -8.73
C GLY A 234 -10.39 27.83 -9.40
N ASP A 235 -9.40 27.25 -8.71
CA ASP A 235 -8.83 25.96 -9.12
C ASP A 235 -9.63 24.81 -8.50
N GLU A 236 -9.68 23.69 -9.21
CA GLU A 236 -10.35 22.46 -8.79
C GLU A 236 -9.52 21.75 -7.71
N TYR A 237 -10.10 21.58 -6.53
CA TYR A 237 -9.56 20.69 -5.51
C TYR A 237 -9.70 19.26 -6.02
N THR A 238 -8.59 18.50 -6.07
CA THR A 238 -8.62 17.06 -6.37
C THR A 238 -7.99 16.29 -5.22
N ALA A 239 -8.69 15.28 -4.70
CA ALA A 239 -8.09 14.28 -3.83
C ALA A 239 -8.78 12.93 -4.03
N ASP A 240 -8.25 11.91 -3.39
CA ASP A 240 -8.84 10.58 -3.38
C ASP A 240 -9.32 10.25 -1.96
N MET A 241 -10.54 9.74 -1.86
CA MET A 241 -11.08 9.19 -0.63
C MET A 241 -11.13 7.67 -0.75
N PHE A 242 -10.78 6.97 0.33
CA PHE A 242 -10.69 5.51 0.36
C PHE A 242 -11.57 4.93 1.47
N ILE A 243 -12.27 3.84 1.19
CA ILE A 243 -12.89 3.00 2.22
C ILE A 243 -11.84 1.98 2.67
N GLY A 244 -11.52 1.98 3.97
CA GLY A 244 -10.68 0.96 4.57
C GLY A 244 -11.33 -0.42 4.52
N ALA A 245 -10.50 -1.48 4.41
CA ALA A 245 -10.95 -2.86 4.17
C ALA A 245 -12.06 -3.34 5.13
N SER A 246 -12.00 -2.95 6.40
CA SER A 246 -12.99 -3.31 7.44
C SER A 246 -14.42 -2.83 7.19
N ALA A 247 -14.61 -1.88 6.29
CA ALA A 247 -15.92 -1.29 5.98
C ALA A 247 -16.46 -1.68 4.59
N ARG A 248 -15.65 -2.26 3.69
CA ARG A 248 -16.01 -2.50 2.27
C ARG A 248 -17.16 -3.48 2.07
N GLU A 249 -17.22 -4.54 2.87
CA GLU A 249 -18.26 -5.59 2.81
C GLU A 249 -19.63 -5.12 3.31
N THR A 250 -19.72 -3.89 3.82
CA THR A 250 -20.90 -3.38 4.51
C THR A 250 -21.75 -2.45 3.63
N ASN A 251 -21.46 -2.40 2.33
CA ASN A 251 -21.97 -1.40 1.37
C ASN A 251 -21.84 0.03 1.91
N PRO A 252 -20.62 0.46 2.27
CA PRO A 252 -20.40 1.73 2.91
C PRO A 252 -20.71 2.88 1.96
N ARG A 253 -21.28 3.96 2.51
CA ARG A 253 -21.59 5.18 1.77
C ARG A 253 -20.55 6.23 2.09
N MET A 254 -19.96 6.78 1.04
CA MET A 254 -19.10 7.96 1.13
C MET A 254 -19.95 9.22 0.97
N ILE A 255 -19.70 10.21 1.82
CA ILE A 255 -20.37 11.51 1.80
C ILE A 255 -19.30 12.59 1.84
N LEU A 256 -19.35 13.55 0.93
CA LEU A 256 -18.46 14.71 0.88
C LEU A 256 -19.29 15.96 1.12
N ASN A 257 -18.96 16.72 2.15
CA ASN A 257 -19.66 17.98 2.50
C ASN A 257 -21.19 17.83 2.61
N GLY A 258 -21.67 16.65 3.00
CA GLY A 258 -23.10 16.33 3.10
C GLY A 258 -23.70 15.66 1.85
N GLU A 259 -23.00 15.65 0.72
CA GLU A 259 -23.47 15.04 -0.53
C GLU A 259 -22.95 13.60 -0.70
N PRO A 260 -23.81 12.63 -1.06
CA PRO A 260 -23.39 11.26 -1.28
C PRO A 260 -22.53 11.12 -2.54
N LEU A 261 -21.42 10.40 -2.44
CA LEU A 261 -20.53 10.12 -3.56
C LEU A 261 -20.76 8.74 -4.15
N SER A 262 -20.65 8.64 -5.47
CA SER A 262 -20.59 7.34 -6.14
C SER A 262 -19.23 6.69 -5.86
N VAL A 263 -19.26 5.45 -5.35
CA VAL A 263 -18.06 4.69 -4.99
C VAL A 263 -17.82 3.64 -6.08
N ARG A 264 -16.62 3.65 -6.68
CA ARG A 264 -16.17 2.58 -7.58
C ARG A 264 -15.00 1.86 -6.94
N SER A 265 -15.14 0.56 -6.68
CA SER A 265 -14.04 -0.28 -6.16
C SER A 265 -13.43 0.18 -4.83
N GLY A 266 -14.21 0.81 -3.94
CA GLY A 266 -13.74 1.17 -2.59
C GLY A 266 -12.93 2.47 -2.51
N SER A 267 -12.81 3.20 -3.62
CA SER A 267 -12.26 4.57 -3.65
C SER A 267 -13.13 5.48 -4.51
N THR A 268 -12.97 6.79 -4.32
CA THR A 268 -13.60 7.79 -5.20
C THR A 268 -12.72 9.02 -5.27
N ASN A 269 -12.65 9.62 -6.47
CA ASN A 269 -11.94 10.87 -6.68
C ASN A 269 -12.89 12.02 -6.33
N ILE A 270 -12.48 12.87 -5.39
CA ILE A 270 -13.25 14.05 -4.99
C ILE A 270 -12.76 15.24 -5.79
N ARG A 271 -13.72 15.96 -6.39
CA ARG A 271 -13.50 17.16 -7.18
C ARG A 271 -14.50 18.23 -6.77
N PHE A 272 -14.02 19.40 -6.39
CA PHE A 272 -14.87 20.56 -6.14
C PHE A 272 -14.10 21.85 -6.36
N GLU A 273 -14.82 22.89 -6.81
CA GLU A 273 -14.25 24.21 -6.99
C GLU A 273 -14.09 24.94 -5.66
N THR A 274 -12.94 25.59 -5.48
CA THR A 274 -12.65 26.41 -4.31
C THR A 274 -13.29 27.81 -4.48
N LYS A 275 -14.21 28.17 -3.57
CA LYS A 275 -15.05 29.38 -3.73
C LYS A 275 -14.53 30.61 -2.99
N GLU A 276 -14.16 30.47 -1.72
CA GLU A 276 -13.77 31.60 -0.86
C GLU A 276 -12.25 31.67 -0.67
N ILE A 277 -11.69 32.83 -0.33
CA ILE A 277 -10.27 32.99 0.03
C ILE A 277 -10.12 32.73 1.53
N GLY A 278 -9.06 32.01 1.92
CA GLY A 278 -8.69 31.78 3.31
C GLY A 278 -8.78 30.32 3.75
N PRO A 279 -8.59 30.04 5.06
CA PRO A 279 -8.65 28.70 5.62
C PRO A 279 -10.07 28.12 5.50
N GLN A 280 -10.15 26.92 4.92
CA GLN A 280 -11.36 26.14 4.73
C GLN A 280 -11.12 24.69 5.15
N PHE A 281 -12.18 23.89 5.10
CA PHE A 281 -12.09 22.45 5.27
C PHE A 281 -13.17 21.78 4.44
N TRP A 282 -12.89 20.57 3.99
CA TRP A 282 -13.93 19.66 3.50
C TRP A 282 -14.10 18.53 4.50
N GLU A 283 -15.31 17.99 4.57
CA GLU A 283 -15.66 16.91 5.47
C GLU A 283 -15.98 15.65 4.65
N GLY A 284 -15.14 14.63 4.80
CA GLY A 284 -15.42 13.29 4.31
C GLY A 284 -16.08 12.48 5.41
N LYS A 285 -17.22 11.87 5.12
CA LYS A 285 -17.85 10.87 6.00
C LYS A 285 -17.93 9.53 5.30
N VAL A 286 -17.61 8.49 6.05
CA VAL A 286 -17.87 7.10 5.67
C VAL A 286 -18.90 6.53 6.63
N VAL A 287 -20.05 6.16 6.09
CA VAL A 287 -21.12 5.48 6.83
C VAL A 287 -21.05 4.00 6.48
N TYR A 288 -20.89 3.14 7.47
CA TYR A 288 -20.72 1.70 7.27
C TYR A 288 -21.47 0.91 8.33
N LYS A 289 -21.84 -0.34 8.04
CA LYS A 289 -22.61 -1.19 8.95
C LYS A 289 -21.68 -2.13 9.72
N HIS A 290 -21.65 -2.05 11.04
CA HIS A 290 -20.81 -2.91 11.88
C HIS A 290 -21.64 -3.53 13.00
N LYS A 291 -21.66 -4.87 13.08
CA LYS A 291 -22.45 -5.65 14.05
C LYS A 291 -23.94 -5.20 14.07
N GLY A 292 -24.53 -5.03 12.90
CA GLY A 292 -25.95 -4.66 12.76
C GLY A 292 -26.27 -3.17 12.95
N ARG A 293 -25.32 -2.35 13.42
CA ARG A 293 -25.53 -0.91 13.63
C ARG A 293 -24.76 -0.08 12.60
N TYR A 294 -25.34 1.02 12.15
CA TYR A 294 -24.61 1.99 11.33
C TYR A 294 -23.64 2.78 12.20
N LYS A 295 -22.41 2.92 11.72
CA LYS A 295 -21.37 3.77 12.28
C LYS A 295 -20.98 4.81 11.24
N THR A 296 -20.66 6.00 11.72
CA THR A 296 -20.18 7.09 10.88
C THR A 296 -18.80 7.49 11.38
N VAL A 297 -17.84 7.50 10.47
CA VAL A 297 -16.52 8.10 10.69
C VAL A 297 -16.48 9.36 9.85
N ALA A 298 -16.25 10.50 10.51
CA ALA A 298 -16.11 11.79 9.86
C ALA A 298 -14.66 12.26 10.00
N HIS A 299 -14.10 12.78 8.92
CA HIS A 299 -12.79 13.37 8.88
C HIS A 299 -12.87 14.74 8.22
N LYS A 300 -12.37 15.77 8.92
CA LYS A 300 -12.29 17.13 8.41
C LYS A 300 -10.87 17.38 7.94
N VAL A 301 -10.73 17.68 6.67
CA VAL A 301 -9.44 17.95 6.04
C VAL A 301 -9.33 19.46 5.82
N PRO A 302 -8.44 20.15 6.54
CA PRO A 302 -8.23 21.57 6.35
C PRO A 302 -7.47 21.83 5.03
N PHE A 303 -7.89 22.86 4.31
CA PHE A 303 -7.20 23.40 3.15
C PHE A 303 -7.32 24.92 3.14
N GLU A 304 -6.34 25.65 2.61
CA GLU A 304 -6.37 27.11 2.55
C GLU A 304 -6.41 27.58 1.09
N VAL A 305 -7.31 28.52 0.81
CA VAL A 305 -7.51 29.02 -0.55
C VAL A 305 -6.85 30.39 -0.71
N LEU A 306 -5.95 30.54 -1.66
CA LEU A 306 -5.20 31.78 -1.89
C LEU A 306 -5.80 32.61 -3.03
N PRO A 307 -5.81 33.95 -2.94
CA PRO A 307 -6.30 34.81 -4.01
C PRO A 307 -5.60 34.51 -5.34
N LYS A 308 -6.36 34.59 -6.43
CA LYS A 308 -5.84 34.53 -7.80
C LYS A 308 -5.05 35.82 -8.05
N LYS A 309 -3.83 35.72 -8.56
CA LYS A 309 -3.05 36.86 -9.07
C LYS A 309 -3.13 36.84 -10.59
#